data_AF-A0A285TZV5-F1
#
_entry.id   AF-A0A285TZV5-F1
#
_cell.length_a   1.000
_cell.length_b   1.000
_cell.length_c   1.000
_cell.angle_alpha   90.00
_cell.angle_beta   90.00
_cell.angle_gamma   90.00
#
_symmetry.space_group_name_H-M   'P 1'
#
loop_
_entity.id
_entity.type
_entity.pdbx_description
1 polymer ?
#
loop_
_entity_poly.entity_id
_entity_poly.type
_entity_poly.pdbx_seq_one_letter_code
_entity_poly.pdbx_strand_id
1 'polypeptide(L)' 'MNASMMELKVNAIRCDVGLSVAEKIMRLERLRNAAFAIRSTDGAGRHAIEYGWCQDVHLVEIELKKLSA' A
#
# COMPACT_ATOMS: atom_id res chain seq x y z
N MET A 1 11.27 16.69 0.31
CA MET A 1 11.00 15.25 0.47
C MET A 1 9.95 14.88 -0.56
N ASN A 2 10.23 13.92 -1.45
CA ASN A 2 9.26 13.45 -2.45
C ASN A 2 8.46 12.31 -1.81
N ALA A 3 7.13 12.41 -1.80
CA ALA A 3 6.26 11.35 -1.28
C ALA A 3 6.47 10.07 -2.09
N SER A 4 6.56 8.91 -1.43
CA SER A 4 6.70 7.65 -2.15
C SER A 4 5.39 7.32 -2.89
N MET A 5 5.49 6.53 -3.95
CA MET A 5 4.30 6.10 -4.71
C MET A 5 3.30 5.34 -3.82
N MET A 6 3.78 4.61 -2.80
CA MET A 6 2.91 3.94 -1.83
C MET A 6 2.17 4.95 -0.95
N GLU A 7 2.87 5.96 -0.43
CA GLU A 7 2.27 7.02 0.39
C GLU A 7 1.16 7.77 -0.39
N LEU A 8 1.41 8.08 -1.67
CA LEU A 8 0.40 8.71 -2.53
C LEU A 8 -0.85 7.84 -2.71
N LYS A 9 -0.68 6.52 -2.90
CA LYS A 9 -1.79 5.58 -3.05
C LYS A 9 -2.59 5.39 -1.76
N VAL A 10 -1.91 5.26 -0.62
CA VAL A 10 -2.58 5.18 0.69
C VAL A 10 -3.34 6.47 0.96
N ASN A 11 -2.74 7.63 0.69
CA ASN A 11 -3.41 8.92 0.89
C ASN A 11 -4.63 9.09 -0.03
N ALA A 12 -4.54 8.65 -1.29
CA ALA A 12 -5.68 8.64 -2.19
C ALA A 12 -6.85 7.80 -1.65
N ILE A 13 -6.60 6.60 -1.11
CA ILE A 13 -7.65 5.75 -0.51
C ILE A 13 -8.21 6.40 0.77
N ARG A 14 -7.34 6.98 1.59
CA ARG A 14 -7.74 7.66 2.83
C ARG A 14 -8.68 8.82 2.55
N CYS A 15 -8.30 9.70 1.62
CA CYS A 15 -9.03 10.92 1.27
C CYS A 15 -10.22 10.68 0.35
N ASP A 16 -10.37 9.50 -0.24
CA ASP A 16 -11.54 9.16 -1.06
C ASP A 16 -12.79 9.08 -0.16
N VAL A 17 -13.65 10.10 -0.27
CA VAL A 17 -14.92 10.22 0.47
C VAL A 17 -16.03 9.35 -0.12
N GLY A 18 -15.85 8.84 -1.34
CA GLY A 18 -16.80 7.96 -2.01
C GLY A 18 -16.69 6.50 -1.57
N LEU A 19 -15.65 6.14 -0.81
CA LEU A 19 -15.46 4.77 -0.33
C LEU A 19 -16.01 4.57 1.07
N SER A 20 -16.78 3.51 1.23
CA SER A 20 -17.06 2.93 2.55
C SER A 20 -15.78 2.43 3.22
N VAL A 21 -15.81 2.28 4.55
CA VAL A 21 -14.70 1.71 5.33
C VAL A 21 -14.31 0.32 4.80
N ALA A 22 -15.28 -0.51 4.45
CA ALA A 22 -15.04 -1.84 3.88
C ALA A 22 -14.32 -1.76 2.52
N GLU A 23 -14.67 -0.81 1.66
CA GLU A 23 -13.97 -0.61 0.38
C GLU A 23 -12.57 -0.05 0.56
N LYS A 24 -12.36 0.85 1.55
CA LYS A 24 -11.02 1.33 1.91
C LYS A 24 -10.13 0.17 2.36
N ILE A 25 -10.64 -0.68 3.25
CA ILE A 25 -9.94 -1.90 3.69
C ILE A 25 -9.63 -2.78 2.49
N MET A 26 -10.60 -3.11 1.64
CA MET A 26 -10.39 -3.96 0.47
C MET A 26 -9.31 -3.40 -0.48
N ARG A 27 -9.30 -2.08 -0.73
CA ARG A 27 -8.30 -1.44 -1.58
C ARG A 27 -6.91 -1.45 -0.94
N LEU A 28 -6.81 -1.23 0.38
CA LEU A 28 -5.55 -1.33 1.12
C LEU A 28 -5.02 -2.77 1.12
N GLU A 29 -5.88 -3.77 1.29
CA GLU A 29 -5.47 -5.18 1.20
C GLU A 29 -4.98 -5.56 -0.19
N ARG A 30 -5.59 -5.02 -1.26
CA ARG A 30 -5.07 -5.19 -2.63
C ARG A 30 -3.68 -4.59 -2.79
N LEU A 31 -3.42 -3.40 -2.23
CA LEU A 31 -2.08 -2.79 -2.25
C LEU A 31 -1.06 -3.64 -1.50
N ARG A 32 -1.43 -4.12 -0.30
CA ARG A 32 -0.61 -5.03 0.50
C ARG A 32 -0.25 -6.29 -0.28
N ASN A 33 -1.25 -6.93 -0.89
CA ASN A 33 -1.05 -8.17 -1.65
C ASN A 33 -0.20 -7.93 -2.91
N ALA A 34 -0.39 -6.81 -3.61
CA ALA A 34 0.44 -6.45 -4.76
C ALA A 34 1.90 -6.24 -4.34
N ALA A 35 2.15 -5.56 -3.21
CA ALA A 35 3.50 -5.36 -2.70
C ALA A 35 4.16 -6.68 -2.24
N PHE A 36 3.40 -7.58 -1.60
CA PHE A 36 3.89 -8.91 -1.26
C PHE A 36 4.13 -9.80 -2.49
N ALA A 37 3.25 -9.72 -3.50
CA ALA A 37 3.43 -10.44 -4.76
C ALA A 37 4.72 -9.99 -5.44
N ILE A 38 4.95 -8.67 -5.53
CA ILE A 38 6.21 -8.11 -6.02
C ILE A 38 7.37 -8.67 -5.22
N ARG A 39 7.36 -8.58 -3.88
CA ARG A 39 8.43 -9.14 -3.04
C ARG A 39 8.67 -10.63 -3.25
N SER A 40 7.61 -11.41 -3.51
CA SER A 40 7.70 -12.87 -3.72
C SER A 40 8.21 -13.24 -5.10
N THR A 41 7.86 -12.48 -6.14
CA THR A 41 8.41 -12.67 -7.50
C THR A 41 9.82 -12.08 -7.63
N ASP A 42 10.14 -11.07 -6.83
CA ASP A 42 11.38 -10.30 -6.91
C ASP A 42 12.50 -10.87 -6.03
N GLY A 43 12.58 -12.20 -5.91
CA GLY A 43 13.79 -12.88 -5.42
C GLY A 43 15.05 -12.58 -6.26
N ALA A 44 15.00 -11.68 -7.25
CA ALA A 44 16.09 -11.36 -8.19
C ALA A 44 16.17 -9.93 -8.76
N GLY A 45 15.29 -8.95 -8.47
CA GLY A 45 15.20 -7.74 -9.32
C GLY A 45 15.27 -6.38 -8.62
N ARG A 46 15.86 -5.44 -9.37
CA ARG A 46 16.15 -4.04 -9.04
C ARG A 46 14.89 -3.17 -8.93
N HIS A 47 13.73 -3.66 -9.38
CA HIS A 47 12.51 -2.88 -9.57
C HIS A 47 11.72 -2.65 -8.27
N ALA A 48 11.69 -3.58 -7.31
CA ALA A 48 11.03 -3.32 -6.03
C ALA A 48 11.70 -2.20 -5.22
N ILE A 49 13.02 -2.02 -5.40
CA ILE A 49 13.83 -0.97 -4.76
C ILE A 49 13.62 0.37 -5.47
N GLU A 50 13.54 0.37 -6.80
CA GLU A 50 13.41 1.60 -7.62
C GLU A 50 12.09 2.34 -7.39
N TYR A 51 11.01 1.63 -7.05
CA TYR A 51 9.70 2.25 -6.77
C TYR A 51 9.35 2.36 -5.29
N GLY A 52 10.12 1.76 -4.38
CA GLY A 52 9.91 1.86 -2.92
C GLY A 52 8.65 1.16 -2.37
N TRP A 53 7.85 0.48 -3.22
CA TRP A 53 6.57 -0.12 -2.79
C TRP A 53 6.75 -1.17 -1.70
N CYS A 54 7.85 -1.93 -1.75
CA CYS A 54 8.11 -2.98 -0.77
C CYS A 54 8.56 -2.42 0.60
N GLN A 55 9.36 -1.34 0.60
CA GLN A 55 9.81 -0.69 1.85
C GLN A 55 8.64 -0.03 2.60
N ASP A 56 7.65 0.47 1.85
CA ASP A 56 6.52 1.22 2.42
C ASP A 56 5.27 0.40 2.72
N VAL A 57 5.34 -0.94 2.67
CA VAL A 57 4.21 -1.82 3.02
C VAL A 57 3.69 -1.57 4.44
N HIS A 58 4.58 -1.18 5.35
CA HIS A 58 4.22 -0.83 6.73
C HIS A 58 3.19 0.33 6.81
N LEU A 59 3.17 1.26 5.85
CA LEU A 59 2.16 2.32 5.78
C LEU A 59 0.76 1.76 5.54
N VAL A 60 0.64 0.73 4.70
CA VAL A 60 -0.62 0.04 4.42
C VAL A 60 -1.10 -0.72 5.65
N GLU A 61 -0.19 -1.38 6.37
CA GLU A 61 -0.51 -2.12 7.60
C GLU A 61 -1.00 -1.20 8.72
N ILE A 62 -0.37 -0.04 8.90
CA ILE A 62 -0.80 0.98 9.85
C ILE A 62 -2.23 1.44 9.53
N GLU A 63 -2.52 1.73 8.26
CA GLU A 63 -3.84 2.20 7.86
C GLU A 63 -4.91 1.13 8.01
N LEU A 64 -4.62 -0.12 7.64
CA LEU A 64 -5.51 -1.26 7.87
C LEU A 64 -5.83 -1.43 9.36
N LYS A 65 -4.82 -1.32 10.23
CA LYS A 65 -5.02 -1.44 11.68
C LYS A 65 -5.90 -0.33 12.24
N LYS A 66 -5.80 0.91 11.71
CA LYS A 66 -6.68 2.02 12.11
C LYS A 66 -8.13 1.82 11.69
N LEU A 67 -8.37 1.23 10.53
CA LEU A 67 -9.72 1.02 9.98
C LEU A 67 -10.39 -0.26 10.51
N SER A 68 -9.62 -1.19 11.07
CA SER A 68 -10.11 -2.47 11.62
C SER A 68 -10.25 -2.46 13.14
N ALA A 69 -9.94 -1.35 13.80
CA ALA A 69 -10.07 -1.13 15.25
C ALA A 69 -11.35 -0.34 15.55
#